data_AF-A0A7Y6AKJ5-F1
#
_entry.id   AF-A0A7Y6AKJ5-F1
#
_cell.length_a   1.000
_cell.length_b   1.000
_cell.length_c   1.000
_cell.angle_alpha   90.00
_cell.angle_beta   90.00
_cell.angle_gamma   90.00
#
_symmetry.space_group_name_H-M   'P 1'
#
loop_
_entity.id
_entity.type
_entity.pdbx_description
1 polymer ?
#
loop_
_entity_poly.entity_id
_entity_poly.type
_entity_poly.pdbx_seq_one_letter_code
_entity_poly.pdbx_strand_id
1 'polypeptide(L)'
;MDTVARHSDPAFPRFHPRPAQGWMGGPAGLRYLDGWYHVFFDYNPDPAEHRRTCWGHLSSLDLLRWEEHPVALRPRLPGPDVWQQDGQPAAPVPPDPHVTAVRDPFLFTFQGRRFALQGAGLASGHAAVLLYRADELRDWRYEGIWFTTEDALAASHLPAGIWGCPQLVRVPDSSGAETWLLMASLRAASDVHHHPGGVGYLLGSLAEDTATGLPVFTPARGGKADLGPDFYAPQILSLPDRALLWGWSDEVSGLDGRAGRGQAATDAAGWAGLLTFPRQLAVHGDALAVDPAPELRGYRGRQRVRGAAGTLHLPGHAEAVVTGGEGRIRLVLASAAQVRAVFADTVAGGDELRIFVDGSIVEVYRHGSVPATVRAYPAPGEEWRLELPHGAAADVWDLEQPGTAQRDGGS
;
A
#
# COMPACT_ATOMS: atom_id res chain seq x y z
N MET A 1 -5.12 4.15 27.57
CA MET A 1 -6.57 4.12 27.32
C MET A 1 -6.73 4.09 25.82
N ASP A 2 -7.34 3.04 25.27
CA ASP A 2 -7.37 2.78 23.84
C ASP A 2 -8.21 3.85 23.10
N THR A 3 -7.51 4.88 22.60
CA THR A 3 -8.08 6.04 21.89
C THR A 3 -8.79 5.63 20.60
N VAL A 4 -8.42 4.49 20.01
CA VAL A 4 -8.96 3.96 18.76
C VAL A 4 -10.39 3.41 18.93
N ALA A 5 -10.69 2.76 20.06
CA ALA A 5 -11.98 2.12 20.28
C ALA A 5 -13.16 3.11 20.49
N ARG A 6 -12.88 4.40 20.73
CA ARG A 6 -13.90 5.42 21.12
C ARG A 6 -13.99 6.61 20.18
N HIS A 7 -13.36 6.55 19.00
CA HIS A 7 -13.44 7.65 18.04
C HIS A 7 -14.90 7.89 17.59
N SER A 8 -15.33 9.16 17.55
CA SER A 8 -16.73 9.53 17.26
C SER A 8 -17.09 9.47 15.78
N ASP A 9 -16.08 9.52 14.90
CA ASP A 9 -16.25 9.35 13.45
C ASP A 9 -16.51 7.88 13.11
N PRO A 10 -17.68 7.51 12.57
CA PRO A 10 -17.98 6.12 12.16
C PRO A 10 -17.10 5.64 11.00
N ALA A 11 -16.49 6.57 10.27
CA ALA A 11 -15.60 6.31 9.16
C ALA A 11 -14.15 6.00 9.64
N PHE A 12 -13.87 6.07 10.94
CA PHE A 12 -12.54 5.87 11.51
C PHE A 12 -12.11 4.40 11.45
N PRO A 13 -10.99 4.08 10.76
CA PRO A 13 -10.38 2.76 10.73
C PRO A 13 -9.76 2.41 12.09
N ARG A 14 -9.99 1.20 12.58
CA ARG A 14 -9.56 0.72 13.90
C ARG A 14 -8.48 -0.35 13.86
N PHE A 15 -8.30 -0.99 12.71
CA PHE A 15 -7.41 -2.14 12.53
C PHE A 15 -6.28 -1.86 11.54
N HIS A 16 -6.47 -0.88 10.65
CA HIS A 16 -5.43 -0.42 9.74
C HIS A 16 -4.34 0.38 10.46
N PRO A 17 -3.06 0.27 10.05
CA PRO A 17 -1.98 1.06 10.62
C PRO A 17 -2.15 2.55 10.29
N ARG A 18 -2.26 3.38 11.34
CA ARG A 18 -2.32 4.84 11.24
C ARG A 18 -1.91 5.51 12.57
N PRO A 19 -1.42 6.76 12.56
CA PRO A 19 -1.20 7.55 13.78
C PRO A 19 -2.54 7.95 14.42
N ALA A 20 -2.63 8.34 15.69
CA ALA A 20 -3.90 8.68 16.34
C ALA A 20 -4.62 9.92 15.77
N GLN A 21 -3.89 10.84 15.14
CA GLN A 21 -4.41 12.09 14.56
C GLN A 21 -3.53 12.62 13.42
N GLY A 22 -3.98 13.66 12.74
CA GLY A 22 -3.21 14.39 11.72
C GLY A 22 -3.30 13.75 10.33
N TRP A 23 -2.43 14.19 9.43
CA TRP A 23 -2.37 13.66 8.07
C TRP A 23 -1.25 12.66 7.91
N MET A 24 -1.52 11.54 7.25
CA MET A 24 -0.59 10.48 6.90
C MET A 24 -0.51 10.34 5.36
N GLY A 25 0.71 10.21 4.87
CA GLY A 25 1.07 9.86 3.50
C GLY A 25 1.60 8.42 3.39
N GLY A 26 2.39 8.18 2.35
CA GLY A 26 2.88 6.84 2.04
C GLY A 26 3.88 6.26 3.04
N PRO A 27 3.95 4.93 3.14
CA PRO A 27 4.93 4.23 3.96
C PRO A 27 6.36 4.51 3.46
N ALA A 28 7.26 4.59 4.43
CA ALA A 28 8.69 4.81 4.25
C ALA A 28 9.49 3.99 5.28
N GLY A 29 10.78 3.80 5.02
CA GLY A 29 11.71 3.16 5.95
C GLY A 29 11.30 1.78 6.48
N LEU A 30 10.48 1.00 5.76
CA LEU A 30 10.01 -0.31 6.23
C LEU A 30 11.19 -1.19 6.65
N ARG A 31 11.13 -1.75 7.86
CA ARG A 31 12.19 -2.60 8.38
C ARG A 31 11.69 -3.61 9.40
N TYR A 32 12.28 -4.81 9.38
CA TYR A 32 12.18 -5.75 10.49
C TYR A 32 13.49 -5.70 11.29
N LEU A 33 13.40 -5.39 12.59
CA LEU A 33 14.55 -5.22 13.46
C LEU A 33 14.21 -5.72 14.86
N ASP A 34 15.08 -6.55 15.46
CA ASP A 34 14.96 -7.04 16.83
C ASP A 34 13.59 -7.66 17.20
N GLY A 35 12.96 -8.33 16.23
CA GLY A 35 11.65 -8.97 16.40
C GLY A 35 10.45 -8.08 16.07
N TRP A 36 10.68 -6.82 15.67
CA TRP A 36 9.63 -5.84 15.40
C TRP A 36 9.58 -5.45 13.93
N TYR A 37 8.36 -5.31 13.42
CA TYR A 37 8.07 -4.62 12.17
C TYR A 37 7.99 -3.12 12.46
N HIS A 38 8.79 -2.32 11.77
CA HIS A 38 8.78 -0.86 11.83
C HIS A 38 8.26 -0.31 10.51
N VAL A 39 7.30 0.60 10.61
CA VAL A 39 6.71 1.32 9.48
C VAL A 39 6.85 2.81 9.76
N PHE A 40 7.66 3.50 8.96
CA PHE A 40 7.66 4.96 8.93
C PHE A 40 6.72 5.43 7.81
N PHE A 41 6.37 6.70 7.81
CA PHE A 41 5.45 7.26 6.82
C PHE A 41 5.55 8.77 6.81
N ASP A 42 5.23 9.38 5.68
CA ASP A 42 5.04 10.83 5.61
C ASP A 42 3.91 11.24 6.54
N TYR A 43 4.13 12.26 7.35
CA TYR A 43 3.25 12.58 8.46
C TYR A 43 3.17 14.08 8.74
N ASN A 44 2.01 14.55 9.14
CA ASN A 44 1.82 15.86 9.75
C ASN A 44 0.97 15.70 11.03
N PRO A 45 1.56 15.86 12.23
CA PRO A 45 0.86 15.64 13.50
C PRO A 45 -0.12 16.75 13.88
N ASP A 46 0.02 17.94 13.30
CA ASP A 46 -0.70 19.13 13.74
C ASP A 46 -2.10 19.21 13.04
N PRO A 47 -2.23 19.61 11.77
CA PRO A 47 -3.47 19.50 11.01
C PRO A 47 -3.56 18.17 10.23
N ALA A 48 -4.78 17.80 9.86
CA ALA A 48 -5.05 16.75 8.88
C ALA A 48 -4.87 17.29 7.44
N GLU A 49 -3.69 17.85 7.15
CA GLU A 49 -3.33 18.46 5.87
C GLU A 49 -1.91 18.08 5.41
N HIS A 50 -1.73 17.88 4.11
CA HIS A 50 -0.44 17.60 3.47
C HIS A 50 0.44 18.86 3.42
N ARG A 51 1.08 19.19 4.54
CA ARG A 51 2.07 20.28 4.67
C ARG A 51 3.09 19.96 5.76
N ARG A 52 4.27 20.61 5.73
CA ARG A 52 5.31 20.48 6.78
C ARG A 52 5.61 19.02 7.15
N THR A 53 5.68 18.15 6.14
CA THR A 53 5.75 16.71 6.36
C THR A 53 7.00 16.31 7.14
N CYS A 54 6.82 15.38 8.06
CA CYS A 54 7.83 14.74 8.89
C CYS A 54 7.69 13.21 8.72
N TRP A 55 8.53 12.41 9.35
CA TRP A 55 8.36 10.95 9.38
C TRP A 55 7.72 10.51 10.69
N GLY A 56 6.49 10.03 10.61
CA GLY A 56 5.86 9.28 11.70
C GLY A 56 6.46 7.88 11.80
N HIS A 57 6.16 7.18 12.90
CA HIS A 57 6.68 5.84 13.15
C HIS A 57 5.66 4.98 13.91
N LEU A 58 5.31 3.84 13.34
CA LEU A 58 4.58 2.76 14.00
C LEU A 58 5.48 1.51 14.10
N SER A 59 5.30 0.69 15.13
CA SER A 59 5.87 -0.66 15.15
C SER A 59 4.87 -1.72 15.59
N SER A 60 5.12 -2.97 15.21
CA SER A 60 4.31 -4.11 15.61
C SER A 60 5.17 -5.36 15.79
N LEU A 61 4.83 -6.20 16.77
CA LEU A 61 5.43 -7.53 16.92
C LEU A 61 4.75 -8.59 16.05
N ASP A 62 3.46 -8.40 15.78
CA ASP A 62 2.56 -9.44 15.28
C ASP A 62 1.76 -9.01 14.04
N LEU A 63 2.03 -7.81 13.50
CA LEU A 63 1.28 -7.16 12.41
C LEU A 63 -0.19 -6.83 12.73
N LEU A 64 -0.61 -7.02 13.99
CA LEU A 64 -1.97 -6.79 14.47
C LEU A 64 -2.03 -5.61 15.44
N ARG A 65 -1.09 -5.54 16.37
CA ARG A 65 -1.02 -4.46 17.35
C ARG A 65 0.06 -3.49 16.95
N TRP A 66 -0.36 -2.28 16.63
CA TRP A 66 0.53 -1.20 16.22
C TRP A 66 0.74 -0.23 17.38
N GLU A 67 1.99 -0.02 17.74
CA GLU A 67 2.43 0.97 18.71
C GLU A 67 2.88 2.23 17.96
N GLU A 68 2.28 3.36 18.31
CA GLU A 68 2.69 4.66 17.79
C GLU A 68 3.87 5.21 18.58
N HIS A 69 4.91 5.62 17.87
CA HIS A 69 6.14 6.17 18.41
C HIS A 69 6.24 7.67 18.17
N PRO A 70 7.11 8.38 18.91
CA PRO A 70 7.45 9.76 18.60
C PRO A 70 7.89 9.94 17.14
N VAL A 71 7.57 11.10 16.56
CA VAL A 71 8.03 11.50 15.21
C VAL A 71 9.53 11.26 15.06
N ALA A 72 9.91 10.47 14.06
CA ALA A 72 11.26 9.99 13.84
C ALA A 72 12.18 11.04 13.21
N LEU A 73 11.69 11.73 12.15
CA LEU A 73 12.43 12.77 11.45
C LEU A 73 11.55 14.01 11.29
N ARG A 74 12.10 15.20 11.55
CA ARG A 74 11.41 16.48 11.34
C ARG A 74 12.23 17.39 10.42
N PRO A 75 11.60 18.19 9.55
CA PRO A 75 12.29 19.26 8.86
C PRO A 75 12.81 20.29 9.87
N ARG A 76 14.04 20.75 9.71
CA ARG A 76 14.61 21.86 10.50
C ARG A 76 14.27 23.20 9.85
N LEU A 77 13.33 23.93 10.46
CA LEU A 77 12.86 25.24 10.02
C LEU A 77 13.98 26.30 10.07
N PRO A 78 13.90 27.33 9.22
CA PRO A 78 13.32 28.57 9.76
C PRO A 78 12.00 28.97 9.09
N GLY A 79 11.42 28.11 8.23
CA GLY A 79 10.12 28.33 7.62
C GLY A 79 9.45 27.02 7.16
N PRO A 80 8.12 27.03 6.92
CA PRO A 80 7.28 25.84 6.68
C PRO A 80 7.80 24.80 5.68
N ASP A 81 8.68 25.18 4.75
CA ASP A 81 9.08 24.36 3.61
C ASP A 81 10.62 24.28 3.41
N VAL A 82 11.41 24.58 4.45
CA VAL A 82 12.88 24.51 4.37
C VAL A 82 13.39 23.29 5.13
N TRP A 83 13.96 22.33 4.40
CA TRP A 83 14.74 21.23 4.97
C TRP A 83 16.18 21.70 5.19
N GLN A 84 16.65 21.72 6.44
CA GLN A 84 18.08 21.80 6.71
C GLN A 84 18.62 20.38 6.87
N GLN A 85 19.33 19.91 5.84
CA GLN A 85 19.91 18.58 5.80
C GLN A 85 21.10 18.49 6.78
N ASP A 86 21.09 17.47 7.65
CA ASP A 86 22.27 17.12 8.43
C ASP A 86 23.25 16.32 7.56
N GLY A 87 24.43 16.88 7.34
CA GLY A 87 25.48 16.23 6.57
C GLY A 87 25.30 16.34 5.05
N GLN A 88 26.14 15.62 4.32
CA GLN A 88 26.10 15.58 2.87
C GLN A 88 25.03 14.59 2.39
N PRO A 89 24.26 14.91 1.33
CA PRO A 89 23.37 13.94 0.69
C PRO A 89 24.18 12.75 0.22
N ALA A 90 23.63 11.55 0.41
CA ALA A 90 24.26 10.33 -0.09
C ALA A 90 24.46 10.37 -1.61
N ALA A 91 23.50 10.92 -2.34
CA ALA A 91 23.65 11.32 -3.73
C ALA A 91 23.14 12.76 -3.92
N PRO A 92 23.91 13.67 -4.54
CA PRO A 92 23.35 14.93 -5.01
C PRO A 92 22.34 14.67 -6.14
N VAL A 93 21.61 15.72 -6.56
CA VAL A 93 20.84 15.66 -7.80
C VAL A 93 21.80 15.22 -8.93
N PRO A 94 21.45 14.17 -9.70
CA PRO A 94 22.35 13.63 -10.70
C PRO A 94 22.70 14.71 -11.73
N PRO A 95 23.97 14.81 -12.16
CA PRO A 95 24.41 15.81 -13.14
C PRO A 95 24.04 15.39 -14.58
N ASP A 96 22.86 14.80 -14.76
CA ASP A 96 22.36 14.29 -16.02
C ASP A 96 21.31 15.26 -16.59
N PRO A 97 21.60 15.96 -17.71
CA PRO A 97 20.69 16.99 -18.24
C PRO A 97 19.37 16.42 -18.78
N HIS A 98 19.25 15.10 -18.94
CA HIS A 98 17.99 14.48 -19.34
C HIS A 98 17.02 14.28 -18.18
N VAL A 99 17.51 14.31 -16.94
CA VAL A 99 16.69 14.06 -15.75
C VAL A 99 16.04 15.37 -15.29
N THR A 100 14.72 15.38 -15.18
CA THR A 100 13.93 16.58 -14.82
C THR A 100 13.43 16.56 -13.38
N ALA A 101 13.33 15.38 -12.78
CA ALA A 101 12.93 15.19 -11.38
C ALA A 101 13.53 13.89 -10.85
N VAL A 102 13.87 13.86 -9.55
CA VAL A 102 14.34 12.65 -8.84
C VAL A 102 13.67 12.56 -7.47
N ARG A 103 13.32 11.35 -7.04
CA ARG A 103 12.64 11.13 -5.76
C ARG A 103 12.68 9.66 -5.29
N ASP A 104 12.25 9.48 -4.05
CA ASP A 104 11.87 8.20 -3.42
C ASP A 104 12.96 7.10 -3.55
N PRO A 105 14.09 7.22 -2.82
CA PRO A 105 15.14 6.24 -2.90
C PRO A 105 14.74 4.88 -2.32
N PHE A 106 15.16 3.79 -2.96
CA PHE A 106 15.00 2.42 -2.46
C PHE A 106 16.31 1.65 -2.55
N LEU A 107 16.75 1.03 -1.44
CA LEU A 107 17.96 0.22 -1.43
C LEU A 107 17.63 -1.26 -1.57
N PHE A 108 18.42 -1.96 -2.39
CA PHE A 108 18.34 -3.41 -2.52
C PHE A 108 19.73 -4.02 -2.57
N THR A 109 19.81 -5.33 -2.29
CA THR A 109 21.06 -6.10 -2.38
C THR A 109 20.97 -7.08 -3.54
N PHE A 110 22.00 -7.08 -4.38
CA PHE A 110 22.14 -8.03 -5.47
C PHE A 110 23.56 -8.59 -5.49
N GLN A 111 23.68 -9.92 -5.47
CA GLN A 111 24.96 -10.64 -5.42
C GLN A 111 25.92 -10.12 -4.34
N GLY A 112 25.38 -9.83 -3.14
CA GLY A 112 26.16 -9.33 -2.00
C GLY A 112 26.54 -7.85 -2.07
N ARG A 113 26.13 -7.12 -3.10
CA ARG A 113 26.43 -5.69 -3.30
C ARG A 113 25.17 -4.85 -3.09
N ARG A 114 25.33 -3.67 -2.50
CA ARG A 114 24.22 -2.75 -2.24
C ARG A 114 24.07 -1.76 -3.39
N PHE A 115 22.84 -1.64 -3.87
CA PHE A 115 22.44 -0.67 -4.87
C PHE A 115 21.31 0.20 -4.32
N ALA A 116 21.12 1.37 -4.92
CA ALA A 116 19.96 2.20 -4.70
C ALA A 116 19.28 2.55 -6.03
N LEU A 117 17.95 2.62 -5.99
CA LEU A 117 17.09 3.10 -7.07
C LEU A 117 16.55 4.47 -6.68
N GLN A 118 16.36 5.37 -7.65
CA GLN A 118 15.53 6.56 -7.48
C GLN A 118 14.57 6.70 -8.66
N GLY A 119 13.35 7.12 -8.36
CA GLY A 119 12.33 7.37 -9.37
C GLY A 119 12.59 8.70 -10.05
N ALA A 120 12.43 8.76 -11.37
CA ALA A 120 12.74 9.94 -12.15
C ALA A 120 11.75 10.19 -13.29
N GLY A 121 11.70 11.46 -13.70
CA GLY A 121 11.13 11.89 -14.98
C GLY A 121 12.24 12.37 -15.91
N LEU A 122 12.03 12.17 -17.21
CA LEU A 122 12.97 12.60 -18.25
C LEU A 122 12.41 13.74 -19.08
N ALA A 123 13.29 14.55 -19.66
CA ALA A 123 12.94 15.65 -20.58
C ALA A 123 12.22 15.15 -21.85
N SER A 124 12.40 13.87 -22.21
CA SER A 124 11.67 13.20 -23.29
C SER A 124 10.20 12.91 -22.96
N GLY A 125 9.78 13.07 -21.71
CA GLY A 125 8.45 12.71 -21.22
C GLY A 125 8.33 11.27 -20.71
N HIS A 126 9.41 10.49 -20.81
CA HIS A 126 9.48 9.13 -20.26
C HIS A 126 9.72 9.14 -18.74
N ALA A 127 9.06 8.24 -18.02
CA ALA A 127 9.47 7.90 -16.65
C ALA A 127 10.70 6.98 -16.67
N ALA A 128 11.51 7.08 -15.62
CA ALA A 128 12.75 6.34 -15.45
C ALA A 128 12.99 5.90 -14.02
N VAL A 129 13.83 4.87 -13.88
CA VAL A 129 14.54 4.52 -12.66
C VAL A 129 16.02 4.83 -12.87
N LEU A 130 16.60 5.55 -11.92
CA LEU A 130 18.03 5.80 -11.83
C LEU A 130 18.69 4.74 -10.95
N LEU A 131 19.90 4.31 -11.30
CA LEU A 131 20.68 3.35 -10.52
C LEU A 131 21.89 4.02 -9.88
N TYR A 132 22.17 3.61 -8.64
CA TYR A 132 23.34 4.00 -7.89
C TYR A 132 24.00 2.78 -7.27
N ARG A 133 25.33 2.75 -7.22
CA ARG A 133 26.05 1.90 -6.27
C ARG A 133 26.02 2.57 -4.90
N ALA A 134 25.68 1.80 -3.88
CA ALA A 134 25.52 2.29 -2.51
C ALA A 134 26.36 1.44 -1.55
N ASP A 135 27.62 1.17 -1.94
CA ASP A 135 28.59 0.42 -1.14
C ASP A 135 28.71 1.04 0.26
N GLU A 136 28.84 2.37 0.31
CA GLU A 136 28.73 3.19 1.51
C GLU A 136 27.38 3.92 1.55
N LEU A 137 26.71 3.93 2.72
CA LEU A 137 25.39 4.56 2.84
C LEU A 137 25.42 6.09 2.73
N ARG A 138 26.60 6.70 2.85
CA ARG A 138 26.78 8.16 2.85
C ARG A 138 27.32 8.72 1.53
N ASP A 139 27.72 7.87 0.60
CA ASP A 139 28.33 8.28 -0.67
C ASP A 139 27.93 7.29 -1.75
N TRP A 140 26.94 7.67 -2.54
CA TRP A 140 26.36 6.86 -3.60
C TRP A 140 26.91 7.31 -4.94
N ARG A 141 27.38 6.34 -5.73
CA ARG A 141 27.87 6.57 -7.08
C ARG A 141 26.73 6.39 -8.08
N TYR A 142 26.38 7.46 -8.79
CA TYR A 142 25.43 7.42 -9.90
C TYR A 142 25.96 6.56 -11.05
N GLU A 143 25.16 5.61 -11.53
CA GLU A 143 25.49 4.71 -12.65
C GLU A 143 24.65 4.98 -13.90
N GLY A 144 23.71 5.92 -13.84
CA GLY A 144 22.92 6.37 -15.00
C GLY A 144 21.42 6.11 -14.91
N ILE A 145 20.73 6.47 -15.99
CA ILE A 145 19.35 6.08 -16.28
C ILE A 145 19.35 4.57 -16.57
N TRP A 146 18.70 3.80 -15.70
CA TRP A 146 18.84 2.35 -15.67
C TRP A 146 17.71 1.60 -16.38
N PHE A 147 16.47 2.05 -16.16
CA PHE A 147 15.29 1.44 -16.76
C PHE A 147 14.24 2.51 -17.04
N THR A 148 13.54 2.44 -18.16
CA THR A 148 12.63 3.52 -18.60
C THR A 148 11.35 2.95 -19.20
N THR A 149 10.37 3.83 -19.37
CA THR A 149 9.17 3.55 -20.19
C THR A 149 9.43 3.44 -21.70
N GLU A 150 10.68 3.42 -22.17
CA GLU A 150 11.00 3.01 -23.56
C GLU A 150 10.93 1.49 -23.74
N ASP A 151 11.09 0.73 -22.65
CA ASP A 151 10.78 -0.69 -22.65
C ASP A 151 9.28 -0.91 -22.92
N ALA A 152 8.95 -1.86 -23.79
CA ALA A 152 7.58 -2.07 -24.27
C ALA A 152 6.61 -2.54 -23.15
N LEU A 153 7.09 -3.37 -22.21
CA LEU A 153 6.27 -3.81 -21.09
C LEU A 153 6.09 -2.69 -20.08
N ALA A 154 7.14 -1.92 -19.81
CA ALA A 154 7.08 -0.74 -18.97
C ALA A 154 6.10 0.31 -19.54
N ALA A 155 6.14 0.59 -20.83
CA ALA A 155 5.21 1.49 -21.50
C ALA A 155 3.75 1.02 -21.37
N SER A 156 3.52 -0.29 -21.47
CA SER A 156 2.17 -0.87 -21.41
C SER A 156 1.59 -0.90 -20.00
N HIS A 157 2.38 -1.30 -18.99
CA HIS A 157 1.86 -1.58 -17.65
C HIS A 157 2.15 -0.46 -16.64
N LEU A 158 3.21 0.32 -16.86
CA LEU A 158 3.64 1.41 -15.97
C LEU A 158 3.69 2.77 -16.71
N PRO A 159 2.68 3.18 -17.48
CA PRO A 159 2.69 4.48 -18.17
C PRO A 159 2.69 5.63 -17.15
N ALA A 160 3.73 6.46 -17.20
CA ALA A 160 3.90 7.61 -16.32
C ALA A 160 4.86 8.63 -16.92
N GLY A 161 4.75 9.89 -16.48
CA GLY A 161 5.78 10.90 -16.75
C GLY A 161 6.89 10.89 -15.70
N ILE A 162 6.59 10.42 -14.50
CA ILE A 162 7.53 10.19 -13.40
C ILE A 162 7.13 8.89 -12.70
N TRP A 163 8.07 7.99 -12.45
CA TRP A 163 7.85 6.89 -11.52
C TRP A 163 8.17 7.35 -10.10
N GLY A 164 7.19 7.24 -9.21
CA GLY A 164 7.37 7.41 -7.77
C GLY A 164 7.59 6.07 -7.08
N CYS A 165 8.18 6.10 -5.88
CA CYS A 165 8.39 4.93 -5.02
C CYS A 165 8.88 3.66 -5.77
N PRO A 166 9.92 3.73 -6.64
CA PRO A 166 10.38 2.55 -7.36
C PRO A 166 11.05 1.57 -6.41
N GLN A 167 10.76 0.28 -6.57
CA GLN A 167 11.27 -0.76 -5.68
C GLN A 167 11.53 -2.02 -6.47
N LEU A 168 12.63 -2.68 -6.15
CA LEU A 168 13.05 -3.92 -6.79
C LEU A 168 13.34 -4.97 -5.72
N VAL A 169 12.48 -5.98 -5.65
CA VAL A 169 12.57 -7.04 -4.64
C VAL A 169 12.46 -8.42 -5.28
N ARG A 170 13.03 -9.42 -4.61
CA ARG A 170 12.70 -10.82 -4.88
C ARG A 170 11.34 -11.12 -4.26
N VAL A 171 10.49 -11.83 -4.99
CA VAL A 171 9.17 -12.27 -4.53
C VAL A 171 9.08 -13.79 -4.58
N PRO A 172 8.43 -14.44 -3.58
CA PRO A 172 8.19 -15.87 -3.62
C PRO A 172 7.38 -16.26 -4.86
N ASP A 173 7.82 -17.29 -5.58
CA ASP A 173 7.13 -17.81 -6.77
C ASP A 173 6.60 -19.21 -6.48
N SER A 174 5.31 -19.44 -6.77
CA SER A 174 4.66 -20.75 -6.54
C SER A 174 5.27 -21.88 -7.37
N SER A 175 5.97 -21.56 -8.46
CA SER A 175 6.72 -22.53 -9.26
C SER A 175 8.11 -22.84 -8.69
N GLY A 176 8.58 -22.09 -7.70
CA GLY A 176 9.95 -22.15 -7.18
C GLY A 176 10.98 -21.38 -8.00
N ALA A 177 10.55 -20.63 -9.03
CA ALA A 177 11.44 -19.79 -9.84
C ALA A 177 12.01 -18.61 -9.03
N GLU A 178 13.20 -18.15 -9.41
CA GLU A 178 13.72 -16.88 -8.94
C GLU A 178 13.07 -15.74 -9.73
N THR A 179 12.10 -15.07 -9.11
CA THR A 179 11.36 -13.97 -9.74
C THR A 179 11.62 -12.64 -9.03
N TRP A 180 11.96 -11.62 -9.82
CA TRP A 180 12.14 -10.25 -9.37
C TRP A 180 10.94 -9.39 -9.77
N LEU A 181 10.52 -8.52 -8.86
CA LEU A 181 9.43 -7.58 -9.04
C LEU A 181 9.98 -6.15 -9.01
N LEU A 182 9.74 -5.40 -10.09
CA LEU A 182 9.86 -3.94 -10.12
C LEU A 182 8.47 -3.35 -9.93
N MET A 183 8.28 -2.51 -8.90
CA MET A 183 7.01 -1.82 -8.64
C MET A 183 7.23 -0.32 -8.60
N ALA A 184 6.27 0.45 -9.12
CA ALA A 184 6.31 1.90 -9.10
C ALA A 184 4.92 2.51 -9.04
N SER A 185 4.84 3.66 -8.38
CA SER A 185 3.69 4.56 -8.43
C SER A 185 3.68 5.36 -9.72
N LEU A 186 2.55 5.35 -10.41
CA LEU A 186 2.41 5.98 -11.72
C LEU A 186 1.94 7.42 -11.56
N ARG A 187 2.85 8.37 -11.74
CA ARG A 187 2.57 9.81 -11.64
C ARG A 187 2.52 10.43 -13.04
N ALA A 188 1.47 11.18 -13.33
CA ALA A 188 1.43 12.03 -14.51
C ALA A 188 2.52 13.11 -14.42
N ALA A 189 3.02 13.60 -15.56
CA ALA A 189 3.96 14.71 -15.56
C ALA A 189 3.35 16.01 -15.02
N SER A 190 2.02 16.15 -15.03
CA SER A 190 1.30 17.26 -14.42
C SER A 190 1.20 17.11 -12.90
N ASP A 191 1.35 18.21 -12.16
CA ASP A 191 1.33 18.25 -10.69
C ASP A 191 -0.08 18.14 -10.08
N VAL A 192 -0.95 17.34 -10.70
CA VAL A 192 -2.28 17.08 -10.16
C VAL A 192 -2.11 16.05 -9.04
N HIS A 193 -2.51 16.39 -7.81
CA HIS A 193 -2.53 15.48 -6.64
C HIS A 193 -3.56 14.34 -6.74
N HIS A 194 -3.98 13.98 -7.95
CA HIS A 194 -4.75 12.77 -8.21
C HIS A 194 -3.80 11.73 -8.79
N HIS A 195 -3.98 10.48 -8.37
CA HIS A 195 -3.12 9.38 -8.76
C HIS A 195 -3.85 8.39 -9.69
N PRO A 196 -4.36 8.83 -10.87
CA PRO A 196 -5.18 7.99 -11.74
C PRO A 196 -4.44 6.76 -12.27
N GLY A 197 -3.10 6.82 -12.31
CA GLY A 197 -2.28 5.70 -12.71
C GLY A 197 -2.16 4.61 -11.64
N GLY A 198 -2.46 4.89 -10.37
CA GLY A 198 -2.30 3.94 -9.27
C GLY A 198 -0.87 3.39 -9.20
N VAL A 199 -0.75 2.08 -8.96
CA VAL A 199 0.52 1.37 -8.83
C VAL A 199 0.60 0.25 -9.85
N GLY A 200 1.71 0.20 -10.60
CA GLY A 200 2.02 -0.87 -11.54
C GLY A 200 3.19 -1.73 -11.07
N TYR A 201 3.29 -2.95 -11.60
CA TYR A 201 4.42 -3.84 -11.40
C TYR A 201 4.88 -4.48 -12.71
N LEU A 202 6.15 -4.85 -12.76
CA LEU A 202 6.74 -5.76 -13.74
C LEU A 202 7.36 -6.94 -13.00
N LEU A 203 7.14 -8.15 -13.52
CA LEU A 203 7.84 -9.36 -13.10
C LEU A 203 8.88 -9.73 -14.14
N GLY A 204 10.05 -10.17 -13.69
CA GLY A 204 11.16 -10.49 -14.58
C GLY A 204 12.32 -11.16 -13.87
N SER A 205 13.45 -11.20 -14.56
CA SER A 205 14.73 -11.68 -14.02
C SER A 205 15.68 -10.53 -13.77
N LEU A 206 16.66 -10.76 -12.89
CA LEU A 206 17.76 -9.84 -12.63
C LEU A 206 19.09 -10.58 -12.84
N ALA A 207 19.86 -10.15 -13.83
CA ALA A 207 21.17 -10.70 -14.15
C ALA A 207 22.28 -9.66 -13.86
N GLU A 208 23.53 -10.10 -13.80
CA GLU A 208 24.68 -9.19 -13.77
C GLU A 208 25.18 -8.96 -15.20
N ASP A 209 25.37 -7.70 -15.57
CA ASP A 209 26.16 -7.33 -16.74
C ASP A 209 27.63 -7.64 -16.47
N THR A 210 28.20 -8.59 -17.22
CA THR A 210 29.58 -9.06 -17.00
C THR A 210 30.67 -8.02 -17.24
N ALA A 211 30.39 -6.95 -18.00
CA ALA A 211 31.36 -5.90 -18.29
C ALA A 211 31.38 -4.81 -17.20
N THR A 212 30.21 -4.49 -16.66
CA THR A 212 30.04 -3.38 -15.71
C THR A 212 29.83 -3.84 -14.26
N GLY A 213 29.41 -5.09 -14.05
CA GLY A 213 28.99 -5.61 -12.76
C GLY A 213 27.75 -4.91 -12.22
N LEU A 214 26.87 -4.41 -13.10
CA LEU A 214 25.61 -3.77 -12.74
C LEU A 214 24.44 -4.76 -12.91
N PRO A 215 23.39 -4.67 -12.09
CA PRO A 215 22.17 -5.43 -12.30
C PRO A 215 21.51 -5.03 -13.61
N VAL A 216 20.97 -6.00 -14.34
CA VAL A 216 20.15 -5.81 -15.55
C VAL A 216 18.82 -6.48 -15.31
N PHE A 217 17.76 -5.68 -15.25
CA PHE A 217 16.40 -6.19 -15.11
C PHE A 217 15.80 -6.45 -16.49
N THR A 218 15.28 -7.66 -16.70
CA THR A 218 14.58 -8.03 -17.94
C THR A 218 13.13 -8.35 -17.60
N PRO A 219 12.18 -7.43 -17.88
CA PRO A 219 10.76 -7.69 -17.62
C PRO A 219 10.25 -8.77 -18.56
N ALA A 220 9.33 -9.59 -18.06
CA ALA A 220 8.64 -10.61 -18.83
C ALA A 220 7.11 -10.41 -18.81
N ARG A 221 6.60 -9.81 -17.73
CA ARG A 221 5.16 -9.70 -17.45
C ARG A 221 4.89 -8.42 -16.65
N GLY A 222 3.65 -7.95 -16.62
CA GLY A 222 3.29 -6.79 -15.80
C GLY A 222 1.80 -6.65 -15.57
N GLY A 223 1.44 -5.71 -14.69
CA GLY A 223 0.05 -5.45 -14.34
C GLY A 223 -0.09 -4.35 -13.29
N LYS A 224 -1.32 -4.19 -12.77
CA LYS A 224 -1.62 -3.33 -11.63
C LYS A 224 -1.37 -4.08 -10.32
N ALA A 225 -0.84 -3.40 -9.31
CA ALA A 225 -0.64 -3.98 -7.98
C ALA A 225 -1.91 -3.99 -7.12
N ASP A 226 -2.90 -3.19 -7.51
CA ASP A 226 -4.23 -3.07 -6.90
C ASP A 226 -5.22 -2.62 -7.99
N LEU A 227 -6.41 -3.21 -8.01
CA LEU A 227 -7.47 -2.89 -8.97
C LEU A 227 -8.41 -1.80 -8.48
N GLY A 228 -8.36 -1.52 -7.18
CA GLY A 228 -9.10 -0.43 -6.56
C GLY A 228 -8.33 0.89 -6.67
N PRO A 229 -9.02 2.02 -6.51
CA PRO A 229 -8.43 3.30 -6.83
C PRO A 229 -7.79 4.01 -5.62
N ASP A 230 -7.83 3.41 -4.42
CA ASP A 230 -7.25 3.98 -3.18
C ASP A 230 -6.02 3.23 -2.67
N PHE A 231 -5.13 2.89 -3.60
CA PHE A 231 -3.83 2.30 -3.30
C PHE A 231 -2.72 3.04 -4.06
N TYR A 232 -1.82 3.69 -3.31
CA TYR A 232 -0.72 4.46 -3.88
C TYR A 232 0.55 4.43 -3.02
N ALA A 233 1.64 4.98 -3.54
CA ALA A 233 2.93 5.16 -2.86
C ALA A 233 3.38 3.95 -2.02
N PRO A 234 3.43 2.72 -2.59
CA PRO A 234 3.65 1.53 -1.79
C PRO A 234 5.07 1.46 -1.24
N GLN A 235 5.27 0.65 -0.21
CA GLN A 235 6.59 0.16 0.16
C GLN A 235 6.58 -1.34 0.49
N ILE A 236 7.65 -2.03 0.12
CA ILE A 236 7.85 -3.46 0.28
C ILE A 236 8.96 -3.72 1.29
N LEU A 237 8.64 -4.49 2.33
CA LEU A 237 9.59 -5.10 3.23
C LEU A 237 9.96 -6.49 2.70
N SER A 238 11.16 -6.64 2.16
CA SER A 238 11.69 -7.94 1.71
C SER A 238 12.41 -8.63 2.88
N LEU A 239 11.91 -9.81 3.25
CA LEU A 239 12.50 -10.70 4.24
C LEU A 239 12.98 -11.99 3.54
N PRO A 240 13.85 -12.81 4.18
CA PRO A 240 14.37 -14.02 3.55
C PRO A 240 13.31 -15.02 3.06
N ASP A 241 12.15 -15.07 3.72
CA ASP A 241 11.08 -16.05 3.49
C ASP A 241 9.80 -15.44 2.90
N ARG A 242 9.65 -14.12 2.91
CA ARG A 242 8.44 -13.44 2.43
C ARG A 242 8.71 -11.99 2.03
N ALA A 243 7.83 -11.44 1.20
CA ALA A 243 7.77 -10.01 0.93
C ALA A 243 6.43 -9.45 1.40
N LEU A 244 6.48 -8.37 2.18
CA LEU A 244 5.32 -7.69 2.74
C LEU A 244 5.13 -6.31 2.11
N LEU A 245 3.92 -5.97 1.72
CA LEU A 245 3.56 -4.74 1.02
C LEU A 245 2.57 -3.93 1.87
N TRP A 246 2.84 -2.62 1.97
CA TRP A 246 1.88 -1.62 2.42
C TRP A 246 1.71 -0.59 1.32
N GLY A 247 0.50 -0.05 1.20
CA GLY A 247 0.24 1.14 0.40
C GLY A 247 -0.45 2.23 1.21
N TRP A 248 -0.46 3.42 0.63
CA TRP A 248 -1.21 4.56 1.12
C TRP A 248 -2.60 4.59 0.53
N SER A 249 -3.57 4.90 1.38
CA SER A 249 -4.95 5.20 0.99
C SER A 249 -5.27 6.63 1.41
N ASP A 250 -5.48 7.52 0.44
CA ASP A 250 -5.75 8.94 0.69
C ASP A 250 -7.24 9.21 0.95
N GLU A 251 -7.58 10.46 1.25
CA GLU A 251 -8.95 10.90 1.53
C GLU A 251 -9.65 11.50 0.31
N VAL A 252 -8.97 11.61 -0.83
CA VAL A 252 -9.37 12.50 -1.92
C VAL A 252 -10.53 11.90 -2.71
N SER A 253 -11.46 12.76 -3.14
CA SER A 253 -12.51 12.32 -4.08
C SER A 253 -11.88 11.83 -5.38
N GLY A 254 -12.31 10.66 -5.84
CA GLY A 254 -11.78 10.10 -7.07
C GLY A 254 -12.25 10.85 -8.31
N LEU A 255 -11.45 10.77 -9.38
CA LEU A 255 -11.82 11.29 -10.70
C LEU A 255 -13.00 10.53 -11.34
N ASP A 256 -13.31 9.35 -10.81
CA ASP A 256 -14.47 8.52 -11.12
C ASP A 256 -15.77 9.00 -10.43
N GLY A 257 -15.71 10.13 -9.71
CA GLY A 257 -16.87 10.75 -9.05
C GLY A 257 -17.24 10.13 -7.71
N ARG A 258 -16.45 9.18 -7.19
CA ARG A 258 -16.65 8.65 -5.85
C ARG A 258 -16.35 9.71 -4.80
N ALA A 259 -17.18 9.75 -3.76
CA ALA A 259 -17.05 10.73 -2.70
C ALA A 259 -15.87 10.40 -1.77
N GLY A 260 -14.90 11.31 -1.71
CA GLY A 260 -13.88 11.38 -0.67
C GLY A 260 -14.27 12.35 0.44
N ARG A 261 -13.29 12.74 1.26
CA ARG A 261 -13.38 13.87 2.20
C ARG A 261 -12.52 15.03 1.70
N GLY A 262 -13.11 16.21 1.64
CA GLY A 262 -12.37 17.46 1.43
C GLY A 262 -11.72 17.97 2.71
N GLN A 263 -10.87 19.00 2.60
CA GLN A 263 -10.08 19.53 3.72
C GLN A 263 -10.91 19.88 4.97
N ALA A 264 -12.06 20.53 4.80
CA ALA A 264 -12.92 20.88 5.93
C ALA A 264 -13.46 19.65 6.69
N ALA A 265 -13.67 18.53 5.99
CA ALA A 265 -14.15 17.29 6.61
C ALA A 265 -13.02 16.54 7.32
N THR A 266 -11.80 16.53 6.75
CA THR A 266 -10.63 15.93 7.41
C THR A 266 -10.18 16.74 8.62
N ASP A 267 -10.26 18.07 8.56
CA ASP A 267 -10.00 18.96 9.71
C ASP A 267 -11.00 18.71 10.85
N ALA A 268 -12.29 18.59 10.52
CA ALA A 268 -13.33 18.30 11.51
C ALA A 268 -13.17 16.90 12.13
N ALA A 269 -12.71 15.93 11.35
CA ALA A 269 -12.44 14.58 11.84
C ALA A 269 -11.12 14.50 12.64
N GLY A 270 -10.17 15.41 12.39
CA GLY A 270 -8.84 15.43 13.02
C GLY A 270 -7.87 14.39 12.45
N TRP A 271 -8.21 13.74 11.33
CA TRP A 271 -7.37 12.73 10.71
C TRP A 271 -7.58 12.63 9.18
N ALA A 272 -6.52 12.27 8.46
CA ALA A 272 -6.54 12.02 7.03
C ALA A 272 -5.49 11.00 6.61
N GLY A 273 -5.88 10.03 5.79
CA GLY A 273 -4.99 9.02 5.25
C GLY A 273 -4.75 7.87 6.21
N LEU A 274 -4.43 6.72 5.62
CA LEU A 274 -4.07 5.50 6.35
C LEU A 274 -3.19 4.61 5.46
N LEU A 275 -2.57 3.61 6.08
CA LEU A 275 -1.97 2.52 5.34
C LEU A 275 -2.98 1.40 5.14
N THR A 276 -2.83 0.66 4.04
CA THR A 276 -3.50 -0.63 3.87
C THR A 276 -3.05 -1.60 4.96
N PHE A 277 -3.78 -2.69 5.12
CA PHE A 277 -3.25 -3.83 5.84
C PHE A 277 -1.91 -4.31 5.25
N PRO A 278 -1.05 -4.96 6.06
CA PRO A 278 0.10 -5.68 5.54
C PRO A 278 -0.36 -6.76 4.57
N ARG A 279 0.22 -6.79 3.37
CA ARG A 279 -0.09 -7.76 2.33
C ARG A 279 1.11 -8.64 2.06
N GLN A 280 0.89 -9.92 1.81
CA GLN A 280 1.94 -10.84 1.40
C GLN A 280 1.96 -10.97 -0.13
N LEU A 281 3.15 -10.78 -0.71
CA LEU A 281 3.37 -10.92 -2.14
C LEU A 281 3.76 -12.36 -2.48
N ALA A 282 3.23 -12.84 -3.59
CA ALA A 282 3.64 -14.08 -4.25
C ALA A 282 3.45 -13.96 -5.76
N VAL A 283 3.99 -14.92 -6.51
CA VAL A 283 3.67 -15.10 -7.93
C VAL A 283 2.87 -16.39 -8.09
N HIS A 284 1.67 -16.28 -8.64
CA HIS A 284 0.81 -17.42 -8.97
C HIS A 284 0.63 -17.49 -10.49
N GLY A 285 1.16 -18.56 -11.08
CA GLY A 285 1.25 -18.68 -12.53
C GLY A 285 2.10 -17.56 -13.13
N ASP A 286 1.47 -16.70 -13.92
CA ASP A 286 2.14 -15.64 -14.67
C ASP A 286 1.89 -14.24 -14.10
N ALA A 287 1.27 -14.12 -12.92
CA ALA A 287 0.85 -12.85 -12.36
C ALA A 287 1.25 -12.68 -10.89
N LEU A 288 1.35 -11.42 -10.46
CA LEU A 288 1.45 -11.06 -9.05
C LEU A 288 0.16 -11.47 -8.35
N ALA A 289 0.31 -12.15 -7.23
CA ALA A 289 -0.75 -12.40 -6.27
C ALA A 289 -0.41 -11.69 -4.96
N VAL A 290 -1.43 -11.10 -4.36
CA VAL A 290 -1.31 -10.28 -3.16
C VAL A 290 -2.42 -10.70 -2.22
N ASP A 291 -2.03 -11.44 -1.20
CA ASP A 291 -2.94 -11.91 -0.15
C ASP A 291 -2.82 -11.00 1.07
N PRO A 292 -3.84 -10.88 1.92
CA PRO A 292 -3.69 -10.26 3.23
C PRO A 292 -2.67 -11.07 4.04
N ALA A 293 -1.82 -10.41 4.83
CA ALA A 293 -0.88 -11.13 5.69
C ALA A 293 -1.64 -12.16 6.56
N PRO A 294 -1.17 -13.43 6.65
CA PRO A 294 -1.88 -14.49 7.37
C PRO A 294 -2.16 -14.14 8.84
N GLU A 295 -1.33 -13.31 9.45
CA GLU A 295 -1.49 -12.76 10.79
C GLU A 295 -2.87 -12.12 10.99
N LEU A 296 -3.43 -11.46 9.97
CA LEU A 296 -4.73 -10.76 10.03
C LEU A 296 -5.90 -11.67 10.39
N ARG A 297 -5.77 -13.00 10.27
CA ARG A 297 -6.74 -13.96 10.82
C ARG A 297 -6.92 -13.79 12.34
N GLY A 298 -5.90 -13.28 13.03
CA GLY A 298 -5.94 -12.98 14.46
C GLY A 298 -6.91 -11.86 14.84
N TYR A 299 -7.41 -11.07 13.88
CA TYR A 299 -8.47 -10.11 14.12
C TYR A 299 -9.88 -10.72 14.13
N ARG A 300 -10.06 -11.98 13.74
CA ARG A 300 -11.39 -12.62 13.74
C ARG A 300 -11.90 -12.76 15.18
N GLY A 301 -12.88 -11.93 15.52
CA GLY A 301 -13.64 -11.98 16.76
C GLY A 301 -14.85 -12.89 16.63
N ARG A 302 -16.00 -12.43 17.15
CA ARG A 302 -17.27 -13.17 17.06
C ARG A 302 -17.65 -13.45 15.60
N GLN A 303 -17.91 -14.73 15.29
CA GLN A 303 -18.54 -15.11 14.01
C GLN A 303 -20.03 -14.74 14.04
N ARG A 304 -20.44 -13.81 13.17
CA ARG A 304 -21.81 -13.30 13.05
C ARG A 304 -22.71 -14.27 12.30
N VAL A 305 -22.23 -14.76 11.16
CA VAL A 305 -22.93 -15.72 10.31
C VAL A 305 -21.94 -16.73 9.73
N ARG A 306 -22.46 -17.90 9.39
CA ARG A 306 -21.70 -19.00 8.78
C ARG A 306 -22.49 -19.57 7.59
N GLY A 307 -21.85 -19.66 6.43
CA GLY A 307 -22.41 -20.22 5.20
C GLY A 307 -23.70 -19.53 4.75
N ALA A 308 -23.83 -18.22 4.99
CA ALA A 308 -25.05 -17.48 4.68
C ALA A 308 -25.07 -17.04 3.21
N ALA A 309 -26.22 -17.16 2.57
CA ALA A 309 -26.45 -16.76 1.18
C ALA A 309 -27.35 -15.51 1.10
N GLY A 310 -27.42 -14.89 -0.08
CA GLY A 310 -28.26 -13.71 -0.34
C GLY A 310 -27.60 -12.41 0.12
N THR A 311 -28.40 -11.46 0.62
CA THR A 311 -27.91 -10.17 1.12
C THR A 311 -27.60 -10.25 2.61
N LEU A 312 -26.37 -9.94 2.99
CA LEU A 312 -25.88 -9.98 4.36
C LEU A 312 -25.61 -8.57 4.88
N HIS A 313 -26.02 -8.26 6.10
CA HIS A 313 -25.61 -7.03 6.79
C HIS A 313 -24.21 -7.22 7.37
N LEU A 314 -23.32 -6.26 7.12
CA LEU A 314 -21.97 -6.25 7.69
C LEU A 314 -21.85 -5.13 8.75
N PRO A 315 -21.20 -5.40 9.88
CA PRO A 315 -20.70 -4.34 10.77
C PRO A 315 -19.73 -3.40 10.02
N GLY A 316 -19.50 -2.19 10.56
CA GLY A 316 -18.47 -1.27 10.04
C GLY A 316 -17.03 -1.72 10.27
N HIS A 317 -16.84 -2.87 10.94
CA HIS A 317 -15.57 -3.46 11.34
C HIS A 317 -15.69 -4.98 11.21
N ALA A 318 -15.50 -5.50 10.00
CA ALA A 318 -15.81 -6.91 9.69
C ALA A 318 -14.85 -7.52 8.66
N GLU A 319 -14.66 -8.83 8.76
CA GLU A 319 -14.15 -9.67 7.68
C GLU A 319 -15.28 -10.56 7.15
N ALA A 320 -15.46 -10.61 5.83
CA ALA A 320 -16.31 -11.59 5.16
C ALA A 320 -15.46 -12.47 4.24
N VAL A 321 -15.64 -13.79 4.32
CA VAL A 321 -15.05 -14.76 3.38
C VAL A 321 -16.16 -15.32 2.52
N VAL A 322 -16.09 -15.10 1.22
CA VAL A 322 -17.09 -15.52 0.23
C VAL A 322 -16.52 -16.68 -0.57
N THR A 323 -17.32 -17.73 -0.74
CA THR A 323 -16.97 -18.93 -1.51
C THR A 323 -18.14 -19.40 -2.35
N GLY A 324 -17.81 -20.05 -3.48
CA GLY A 324 -18.80 -20.66 -4.37
C GLY A 324 -19.65 -19.65 -5.15
N GLY A 325 -20.59 -20.20 -5.93
CA GLY A 325 -21.46 -19.42 -6.81
C GLY A 325 -20.75 -18.88 -8.05
N GLU A 326 -21.56 -18.32 -8.95
CA GLU A 326 -21.09 -17.60 -10.14
C GLU A 326 -22.00 -16.40 -10.36
N GLY A 327 -21.41 -15.25 -10.65
CA GLY A 327 -22.13 -14.04 -10.99
C GLY A 327 -21.68 -12.81 -10.21
N ARG A 328 -22.51 -11.78 -10.24
CA ARG A 328 -22.15 -10.46 -9.72
C ARG A 328 -22.22 -10.43 -8.19
N ILE A 329 -21.14 -10.03 -7.56
CA ILE A 329 -21.06 -9.68 -6.13
C ILE A 329 -21.01 -8.17 -5.96
N ARG A 330 -21.65 -7.64 -4.91
CA ARG A 330 -21.59 -6.20 -4.59
C ARG A 330 -21.47 -5.97 -3.10
N LEU A 331 -20.55 -5.09 -2.71
CA LEU A 331 -20.58 -4.46 -1.40
C LEU A 331 -21.20 -3.06 -1.56
N VAL A 332 -22.25 -2.78 -0.79
CA VAL A 332 -23.03 -1.55 -0.89
C VAL A 332 -23.16 -0.86 0.45
N LEU A 333 -23.30 0.45 0.42
CA LEU A 333 -23.86 1.24 1.50
C LEU A 333 -25.33 1.49 1.20
N ALA A 334 -26.21 1.13 2.14
CA ALA A 334 -27.64 1.16 1.94
C ALA A 334 -28.37 1.83 3.11
N SER A 335 -29.30 2.73 2.78
CA SER A 335 -30.28 3.33 3.69
C SER A 335 -31.70 3.00 3.21
N ALA A 336 -32.72 3.53 3.89
CA ALA A 336 -34.10 3.42 3.43
C ALA A 336 -34.35 4.17 2.09
N ALA A 337 -33.53 5.17 1.77
CA ALA A 337 -33.73 6.04 0.61
C ALA A 337 -32.80 5.73 -0.57
N GLN A 338 -31.63 5.15 -0.31
CA GLN A 338 -30.58 4.99 -1.33
C GLN A 338 -29.76 3.73 -1.11
N VAL A 339 -29.30 3.13 -2.21
CA VAL A 339 -28.28 2.07 -2.22
C VAL A 339 -27.16 2.53 -3.15
N ARG A 340 -25.93 2.59 -2.64
CA ARG A 340 -24.73 2.96 -3.40
C ARG A 340 -23.75 1.80 -3.40
N ALA A 341 -23.30 1.38 -4.59
CA ALA A 341 -22.22 0.41 -4.70
C ALA A 341 -20.90 1.02 -4.28
N VAL A 342 -20.18 0.33 -3.39
CA VAL A 342 -18.80 0.64 -2.99
C VAL A 342 -17.83 -0.24 -3.77
N PHE A 343 -18.15 -1.52 -3.89
CA PHE A 343 -17.41 -2.48 -4.69
C PHE A 343 -18.38 -3.36 -5.47
N ALA A 344 -18.01 -3.72 -6.70
CA ALA A 344 -18.75 -4.67 -7.51
C ALA A 344 -17.79 -5.42 -8.42
N ASP A 345 -17.97 -6.72 -8.50
CA ASP A 345 -17.14 -7.59 -9.33
C ASP A 345 -17.94 -8.85 -9.74
N THR A 346 -17.34 -9.71 -10.55
CA THR A 346 -17.87 -11.02 -10.90
C THR A 346 -17.01 -12.10 -10.24
N VAL A 347 -17.67 -13.01 -9.52
CA VAL A 347 -17.05 -14.24 -9.02
C VAL A 347 -17.36 -15.41 -9.96
N ALA A 348 -16.37 -16.27 -10.17
CA ALA A 348 -16.50 -17.52 -10.89
C ALA A 348 -16.50 -18.72 -9.93
N GLY A 349 -16.98 -19.87 -10.41
CA GLY A 349 -16.97 -21.11 -9.62
C GLY A 349 -15.56 -21.49 -9.18
N GLY A 350 -15.32 -21.48 -7.87
CA GLY A 350 -14.01 -21.76 -7.26
C GLY A 350 -13.26 -20.54 -6.72
N ASP A 351 -13.76 -19.32 -6.97
CA ASP A 351 -13.21 -18.12 -6.36
C ASP A 351 -13.41 -18.13 -4.83
N GLU A 352 -12.39 -17.66 -4.12
CA GLU A 352 -12.48 -17.23 -2.73
C GLU A 352 -12.18 -15.72 -2.67
N LEU A 353 -13.11 -14.97 -2.11
CA LEU A 353 -12.90 -13.55 -1.79
C LEU A 353 -12.81 -13.35 -0.28
N ARG A 354 -11.83 -12.57 0.17
CA ARG A 354 -11.75 -12.05 1.54
C ARG A 354 -11.98 -10.55 1.51
N ILE A 355 -13.05 -10.10 2.13
CA ILE A 355 -13.48 -8.70 2.14
C ILE A 355 -13.33 -8.16 3.55
N PHE A 356 -12.51 -7.13 3.72
CA PHE A 356 -12.41 -6.39 4.97
C PHE A 356 -13.15 -5.07 4.85
N VAL A 357 -13.90 -4.73 5.88
CA VAL A 357 -14.49 -3.40 6.10
C VAL A 357 -13.94 -2.87 7.41
N ASP A 358 -13.26 -1.73 7.39
CA ASP A 358 -12.72 -1.08 8.58
C ASP A 358 -13.00 0.43 8.55
N GLY A 359 -14.16 0.82 9.07
CA GLY A 359 -14.66 2.20 9.02
C GLY A 359 -14.89 2.65 7.58
N SER A 360 -13.93 3.39 7.03
CA SER A 360 -14.00 3.97 5.69
C SER A 360 -13.16 3.29 4.62
N ILE A 361 -12.40 2.25 4.96
CA ILE A 361 -11.62 1.50 3.98
C ILE A 361 -12.20 0.09 3.80
N VAL A 362 -12.23 -0.33 2.55
CA VAL A 362 -12.60 -1.67 2.12
C VAL A 362 -11.43 -2.25 1.34
N GLU A 363 -10.99 -3.44 1.73
CA GLU A 363 -10.00 -4.21 0.99
C GLU A 363 -10.60 -5.55 0.58
N VAL A 364 -10.68 -5.78 -0.74
CA VAL A 364 -11.17 -7.03 -1.32
C VAL A 364 -9.99 -7.80 -1.89
N TYR A 365 -9.70 -8.95 -1.31
CA TYR A 365 -8.65 -9.85 -1.76
C TYR A 365 -9.27 -11.04 -2.49
N ARG A 366 -8.72 -11.36 -3.66
CA ARG A 366 -9.05 -12.57 -4.42
C ARG A 366 -7.81 -13.46 -4.44
N HIS A 367 -7.96 -14.70 -3.97
CA HIS A 367 -6.82 -15.62 -3.93
C HIS A 367 -6.20 -15.81 -5.33
N GLY A 368 -4.86 -15.76 -5.41
CA GLY A 368 -4.14 -15.88 -6.67
C GLY A 368 -4.19 -14.63 -7.57
N SER A 369 -4.75 -13.52 -7.08
CA SER A 369 -4.82 -12.25 -7.82
C SER A 369 -4.36 -11.07 -6.96
N VAL A 370 -4.47 -9.86 -7.51
CA VAL A 370 -4.25 -8.60 -6.79
C VAL A 370 -5.55 -8.12 -6.13
N PRO A 371 -5.50 -7.29 -5.08
CA PRO A 371 -6.68 -6.87 -4.36
C PRO A 371 -7.33 -5.66 -5.02
N ALA A 372 -8.47 -5.24 -4.48
CA ALA A 372 -9.06 -3.93 -4.75
C ALA A 372 -9.24 -3.15 -3.44
N THR A 373 -8.62 -1.98 -3.35
CA THR A 373 -8.75 -1.05 -2.23
C THR A 373 -9.67 0.10 -2.56
N VAL A 374 -10.70 0.29 -1.73
CA VAL A 374 -11.69 1.34 -1.92
C VAL A 374 -11.98 2.07 -0.62
N ARG A 375 -12.07 3.40 -0.67
CA ARG A 375 -12.55 4.28 0.37
C ARG A 375 -14.02 4.56 0.15
N ALA A 376 -14.80 4.43 1.21
CA ALA A 376 -16.19 4.86 1.22
C ALA A 376 -16.59 5.32 2.62
N TYR A 377 -17.33 6.42 2.68
CA TYR A 377 -17.73 7.07 3.91
C TYR A 377 -19.24 6.85 4.11
N PRO A 378 -19.65 6.03 5.11
CA PRO A 378 -21.05 5.82 5.42
C PRO A 378 -21.73 7.13 5.87
N ALA A 379 -22.84 7.49 5.25
CA ALA A 379 -23.69 8.58 5.73
C ALA A 379 -24.55 8.13 6.93
N PRO A 380 -25.10 9.06 7.74
CA PRO A 380 -25.99 8.70 8.85
C PRO A 380 -27.16 7.81 8.39
N GLY A 381 -27.28 6.63 9.01
CA GLY A 381 -28.32 5.64 8.68
C GLY A 381 -28.00 4.73 7.49
N GLU A 382 -26.83 4.87 6.85
CA GLU A 382 -26.34 3.85 5.92
C GLU A 382 -25.73 2.66 6.66
N GLU A 383 -26.01 1.46 6.16
CA GLU A 383 -25.44 0.21 6.63
C GLU A 383 -24.70 -0.50 5.50
N TRP A 384 -23.63 -1.20 5.85
CA TRP A 384 -22.92 -2.08 4.92
C TRP A 384 -23.75 -3.31 4.61
N ARG A 385 -23.92 -3.62 3.33
CA ARG A 385 -24.56 -4.86 2.87
C ARG A 385 -23.71 -5.54 1.79
N LEU A 386 -23.53 -6.85 1.96
CA LEU A 386 -22.89 -7.72 0.98
C LEU A 386 -23.96 -8.49 0.22
N GLU A 387 -24.10 -8.21 -1.07
CA GLU A 387 -25.03 -8.87 -1.98
C GLU A 387 -24.29 -9.99 -2.70
N LEU A 388 -24.62 -11.24 -2.34
CA LEU A 388 -24.01 -12.44 -2.92
C LEU A 388 -24.80 -12.93 -4.14
N PRO A 389 -24.12 -13.42 -5.19
CA PRO A 389 -24.79 -14.08 -6.31
C PRO A 389 -25.39 -15.43 -5.88
N HIS A 390 -26.26 -15.98 -6.72
CA HIS A 390 -26.86 -17.29 -6.47
C HIS A 390 -25.80 -18.38 -6.35
N GLY A 391 -25.90 -19.23 -5.33
CA GLY A 391 -24.97 -20.33 -5.07
C GLY A 391 -23.70 -19.93 -4.32
N ALA A 392 -23.46 -18.62 -4.09
CA ALA A 392 -22.40 -18.16 -3.22
C ALA A 392 -22.85 -18.15 -1.76
N ALA A 393 -21.90 -18.38 -0.85
CA ALA A 393 -22.10 -18.28 0.58
C ALA A 393 -20.96 -17.52 1.23
N ALA A 394 -21.24 -16.86 2.36
CA ALA A 394 -20.22 -16.17 3.13
C ALA A 394 -20.26 -16.50 4.62
N ASP A 395 -19.06 -16.53 5.19
CA ASP A 395 -18.83 -16.45 6.63
C ASP A 395 -18.45 -15.00 6.98
N VAL A 396 -18.98 -14.46 8.08
CA VAL A 396 -18.70 -13.08 8.51
C VAL A 396 -18.28 -13.06 9.98
N TRP A 397 -17.20 -12.35 10.27
CA TRP A 397 -16.68 -12.10 11.61
C TRP A 397 -16.68 -10.61 11.93
N ASP A 398 -16.95 -10.28 13.18
CA ASP A 398 -16.52 -9.00 13.74
C ASP A 398 -14.99 -8.94 13.74
N LEU A 399 -14.41 -7.78 13.43
CA LEU A 399 -13.00 -7.53 13.70
C LEU A 399 -12.84 -7.13 15.18
N GLU A 400 -11.91 -7.78 15.88
CA GLU A 400 -11.59 -7.53 17.27
C GLU A 400 -10.07 -7.50 17.45
N GLN A 401 -9.59 -6.62 18.34
CA GLN A 401 -8.18 -6.65 18.72
C GLN A 401 -7.90 -7.96 19.47
N PRO A 402 -6.85 -8.72 19.12
CA PRO A 402 -6.56 -9.97 19.81
C PRO A 402 -6.40 -9.70 21.31
N GLY A 403 -6.94 -10.59 22.16
CA GLY A 403 -6.79 -10.48 23.61
C GLY A 403 -5.32 -10.51 24.02
N THR A 404 -4.92 -9.73 25.04
CA THR A 404 -3.56 -9.82 25.59
C THR A 404 -3.36 -11.25 26.11
N ALA A 405 -2.53 -12.04 25.44
CA ALA A 405 -1.99 -13.24 26.08
C ALA A 405 -1.31 -12.76 27.37
N GLN A 406 -1.71 -13.34 28.51
CA GLN A 406 -1.00 -13.12 29.77
C GLN A 406 0.47 -13.42 29.49
N ARG A 407 1.32 -12.41 29.68
CA ARG A 407 2.76 -12.60 29.70
C ARG A 407 3.04 -13.47 30.93
N ASP A 408 3.10 -14.78 30.75
CA ASP A 408 3.70 -15.65 31.75
C ASP A 408 5.18 -15.26 31.82
N GLY A 409 5.50 -14.50 32.87
CA GLY A 409 6.86 -14.13 33.21
C GLY A 409 7.65 -15.40 33.54
N GLY A 410 8.42 -15.88 32.57
CA GLY A 410 9.54 -16.77 32.81
C GLY A 410 10.76 -15.94 33.14
N SER A 411 11.08 -15.87 34.43
CA SER A 411 12.30 -15.35 35.05
C SER A 411 13.58 -15.97 34.49
#